data_AF-A0A6S7J6T3-F1
#
_entry.id   AF-A0A6S7J6T3-F1
#
_cell.length_a   1.000
_cell.length_b   1.000
_cell.length_c   1.000
_cell.angle_alpha   90.00
_cell.angle_beta   90.00
_cell.angle_gamma   90.00
#
_symmetry.space_group_name_H-M   'P 1'
#
loop_
_entity.id
_entity.type
_entity.pdbx_description
1 polymer ?
#
loop_
_entity_poly.entity_id
_entity_poly.type
_entity_poly.pdbx_seq_one_letter_code
_entity_poly.pdbx_strand_id
1 'polypeptide(L)'
;MHGVLLEHQELYSQAEKAYHRSLQLLECSENSDNECGDIVRANYARVLCSLGKYSESIKMYQEINPLNNFHHITGLALAFFMFGNLEQSYQVYEQAFELATNEGQKSHVRAAMGILGYILGDVDRCKFALCESSELRPASEQGLLALTTMGLITSDITLAAAALSELVKIGQKGDEHLISEASYLFASFYALQGSPDIGKSYIVQEIHRRPHSSLLWNNLAKFILRFQPHELKAAARCAEAAHRLGDRNVEDVSTTYAYSTIGCGHDPACGKPASNKISPGVVSAQKALHMNPDCLTNWTLLSAALSDASTCYTSAPQKSKLQLCEMVTRVSLARVIEASNCPLTRPEVFERRNLNITEASQKWLALQYGYCLYYSGKTDEAIQHC
;
A
#
# COMPACT_ATOMS: atom_id res chain seq x y z
N MET A 1 31.75 -2.35 4.52
CA MET A 1 31.05 -2.71 5.79
C MET A 1 30.27 -1.55 6.41
N HIS A 2 30.87 -0.37 6.64
CA HIS A 2 30.14 0.74 7.28
C HIS A 2 28.86 1.17 6.50
N GLY A 3 28.94 1.30 5.17
CA GLY A 3 27.77 1.61 4.33
C GLY A 3 26.64 0.57 4.44
N VAL A 4 26.98 -0.72 4.45
CA VAL A 4 26.01 -1.82 4.59
C VAL A 4 25.28 -1.75 5.93
N LEU A 5 26.00 -1.47 7.01
CA LEU A 5 25.39 -1.34 8.34
C LEU A 5 24.43 -0.14 8.41
N LEU A 6 24.81 1.00 7.82
CA LEU A 6 23.95 2.18 7.77
C LEU A 6 22.69 1.93 6.91
N GLU A 7 22.83 1.20 5.80
CA GLU A 7 21.71 0.80 4.96
C GLU A 7 20.73 -0.11 5.72
N HIS A 8 21.21 -1.11 6.46
CA HIS A 8 20.36 -1.95 7.32
C HIS A 8 19.67 -1.18 8.46
N GLN A 9 20.18 -0.01 8.84
CA GLN A 9 19.57 0.88 9.82
C GLN A 9 18.68 1.96 9.15
N GLU A 10 18.46 1.87 7.84
CA GLU A 10 17.68 2.82 7.04
C GLU A 10 18.24 4.24 7.03
N LEU A 11 19.54 4.40 7.36
CA LEU A 11 20.25 5.68 7.36
C LEU A 11 20.83 5.98 5.97
N TYR A 12 19.97 6.02 4.96
CA TYR A 12 20.35 6.05 3.55
C TYR A 12 21.27 7.22 3.18
N SER A 13 21.03 8.42 3.71
CA SER A 13 21.87 9.61 3.43
C SER A 13 23.30 9.47 3.97
N GLN A 14 23.50 8.68 5.03
CA GLN A 14 24.83 8.40 5.57
C GLN A 14 25.47 7.24 4.82
N ALA A 15 24.69 6.21 4.49
CA ALA A 15 25.13 5.09 3.66
C ALA A 15 25.64 5.58 2.30
N GLU A 16 24.94 6.54 1.67
CA GLU A 16 25.35 7.19 0.42
C GLU A 16 26.78 7.75 0.51
N LYS A 17 27.05 8.57 1.54
CA LYS A 17 28.37 9.17 1.76
C LYS A 17 29.45 8.11 1.99
N ALA A 18 29.13 7.06 2.74
CA ALA A 18 30.06 5.97 3.03
C ALA A 18 30.41 5.19 1.75
N TYR A 19 29.42 4.86 0.92
CA TYR A 19 29.64 4.16 -0.35
C TYR A 19 30.36 5.04 -1.37
N HIS A 20 29.98 6.31 -1.50
CA HIS A 20 30.67 7.27 -2.38
C HIS A 20 32.15 7.40 -2.01
N ARG A 21 32.47 7.52 -0.72
CA ARG A 21 33.86 7.56 -0.25
C ARG A 21 34.60 6.26 -0.54
N SER A 22 33.92 5.11 -0.42
CA SER A 22 34.49 3.81 -0.74
C SER A 22 34.85 3.70 -2.22
N LEU A 23 34.01 4.19 -3.13
CA LEU A 23 34.29 4.21 -4.57
C LEU A 23 35.51 5.08 -4.90
N GLN A 24 35.58 6.30 -4.35
CA GLN A 24 36.74 7.18 -4.55
C GLN A 24 38.06 6.52 -4.13
N LEU A 25 38.07 5.79 -3.00
CA LEU A 25 39.27 5.11 -2.52
C LEU A 25 39.68 3.93 -3.41
N LEU A 26 38.69 3.23 -3.98
CA LEU A 26 38.93 2.14 -4.94
C LEU A 26 39.46 2.68 -6.27
N GLU A 27 38.96 3.82 -6.75
CA GLU A 27 39.46 4.48 -7.96
C GLU A 27 40.90 4.99 -7.83
N CYS A 28 41.30 5.45 -6.63
CA CYS A 28 42.68 5.87 -6.37
C CYS A 28 43.65 4.69 -6.11
N SER A 29 43.16 3.47 -6.00
CA SER A 29 43.97 2.28 -5.72
C SER A 29 44.45 1.62 -7.02
N GLU A 30 45.77 1.55 -7.23
CA GLU A 30 46.40 0.88 -8.39
C GLU A 30 46.13 -0.65 -8.45
N ASN A 31 45.77 -1.27 -7.31
CA ASN A 31 45.46 -2.70 -7.20
C ASN A 31 43.97 -2.97 -7.03
N SER A 32 43.09 -2.16 -7.63
CA SER A 32 41.65 -2.31 -7.45
C SER A 32 41.15 -3.64 -8.03
N ASP A 33 40.59 -4.47 -7.14
CA ASP A 33 39.80 -5.63 -7.53
C ASP A 33 38.47 -5.13 -8.13
N ASN A 34 38.30 -5.35 -9.44
CA ASN A 34 37.10 -4.94 -10.17
C ASN A 34 35.82 -5.52 -9.52
N GLU A 35 35.89 -6.73 -8.95
CA GLU A 35 34.75 -7.38 -8.29
C GLU A 35 34.31 -6.60 -7.03
N CYS A 36 35.28 -6.15 -6.22
CA CYS A 36 34.99 -5.32 -5.05
C CYS A 36 34.38 -3.97 -5.46
N GLY A 37 34.89 -3.36 -6.54
CA GLY A 37 34.31 -2.15 -7.13
C GLY A 37 32.85 -2.34 -7.53
N ASP A 38 32.53 -3.43 -8.23
CA ASP A 38 31.17 -3.72 -8.70
C ASP A 38 30.20 -3.97 -7.55
N ILE A 39 30.62 -4.67 -6.49
CA ILE A 39 29.81 -4.86 -5.27
C ILE A 39 29.51 -3.51 -4.62
N VAL A 40 30.50 -2.62 -4.51
CA VAL A 40 30.30 -1.29 -3.94
C VAL A 40 29.37 -0.45 -4.82
N ARG A 41 29.54 -0.48 -6.16
CA ARG A 41 28.63 0.21 -7.10
C ARG A 41 27.20 -0.29 -6.97
N ALA A 42 26.98 -1.60 -6.92
CA ALA A 42 25.65 -2.18 -6.80
C ALA A 42 24.97 -1.78 -5.48
N ASN A 43 25.71 -1.82 -4.36
CA ASN A 43 25.19 -1.38 -3.07
C ASN A 43 24.92 0.13 -3.04
N TYR A 44 25.80 0.92 -3.66
CA TYR A 44 25.62 2.36 -3.80
C TYR A 44 24.37 2.68 -4.62
N ALA A 45 24.18 1.99 -5.75
CA ALA A 45 23.02 2.10 -6.62
C ALA A 45 21.72 1.78 -5.88
N ARG A 46 21.68 0.74 -5.02
CA ARG A 46 20.52 0.45 -4.17
C ARG A 46 20.18 1.63 -3.25
N VAL A 47 21.18 2.18 -2.55
CA VAL A 47 20.96 3.32 -1.64
C VAL A 47 20.50 4.57 -2.39
N LEU A 48 21.07 4.85 -3.56
CA LEU A 48 20.62 5.94 -4.42
C LEU A 48 19.15 5.76 -4.83
N CYS A 49 18.74 4.54 -5.14
CA CYS A 49 17.33 4.21 -5.42
C CYS A 49 16.44 4.51 -4.19
N SER A 50 16.83 4.06 -2.99
CA SER A 50 16.08 4.34 -1.75
C SER A 50 15.98 5.84 -1.42
N LEU A 51 16.94 6.65 -1.86
CA LEU A 51 16.94 8.12 -1.69
C LEU A 51 16.15 8.87 -2.77
N GLY A 52 15.56 8.17 -3.75
CA GLY A 52 14.87 8.81 -4.87
C GLY A 52 15.79 9.31 -5.99
N LYS A 53 17.10 9.03 -5.92
CA LYS A 53 18.10 9.42 -6.93
C LYS A 53 18.20 8.37 -8.03
N TYR A 54 17.07 8.09 -8.68
CA TYR A 54 16.94 6.95 -9.60
C TYR A 54 17.85 7.04 -10.84
N SER A 55 18.03 8.24 -11.40
CA SER A 55 18.90 8.44 -12.57
C SER A 55 20.38 8.15 -12.26
N GLU A 56 20.83 8.47 -11.05
CA GLU A 56 22.18 8.14 -10.58
C GLU A 56 22.30 6.64 -10.28
N SER A 57 21.27 6.05 -9.68
CA SER A 57 21.19 4.60 -9.44
C SER A 57 21.35 3.79 -10.74
N ILE A 58 20.62 4.17 -11.80
CA ILE A 58 20.71 3.53 -13.13
C ILE A 58 22.15 3.61 -13.67
N LYS A 59 22.79 4.78 -13.59
CA LYS A 59 24.18 4.95 -14.06
C LYS A 59 25.15 4.02 -13.32
N MET A 60 25.04 3.96 -11.99
CA MET A 60 25.92 3.10 -11.18
C MET A 60 25.76 1.62 -11.53
N TYR A 61 24.55 1.16 -11.84
CA TYR A 61 24.33 -0.21 -12.33
C TYR A 61 24.87 -0.42 -13.76
N GLN A 62 24.73 0.55 -14.66
CA GLN A 62 25.22 0.46 -16.04
C GLN A 62 26.75 0.49 -16.14
N GLU A 63 27.44 1.03 -15.14
CA GLU A 63 28.91 1.00 -15.04
C GLU A 63 29.45 -0.40 -14.70
N ILE A 64 28.62 -1.30 -14.18
CA ILE A 64 29.00 -2.69 -13.89
C ILE A 64 28.94 -3.49 -15.19
N ASN A 65 30.08 -3.96 -15.69
CA ASN A 65 30.16 -4.69 -16.95
C ASN A 65 31.09 -5.92 -16.86
N PRO A 66 30.59 -7.15 -17.09
CA PRO A 66 29.21 -7.49 -17.46
C PRO A 66 28.25 -7.55 -16.26
N LEU A 67 27.02 -7.05 -16.43
CA LEU A 67 25.96 -7.10 -15.41
C LEU A 67 25.28 -8.48 -15.38
N ASN A 68 26.03 -9.51 -14.98
CA ASN A 68 25.57 -10.91 -15.00
C ASN A 68 25.04 -11.42 -13.65
N ASN A 69 25.03 -10.58 -12.61
CA ASN A 69 24.51 -10.94 -11.30
C ASN A 69 22.99 -10.68 -11.24
N PHE A 70 22.21 -11.73 -10.94
CA PHE A 70 20.74 -11.68 -10.82
C PHE A 70 20.25 -10.54 -9.90
N HIS A 71 20.90 -10.29 -8.77
CA HIS A 71 20.49 -9.25 -7.83
C HIS A 71 20.81 -7.84 -8.35
N HIS A 72 21.89 -7.68 -9.12
CA HIS A 72 22.25 -6.38 -9.69
C HIS A 72 21.33 -6.01 -10.85
N ILE A 73 21.00 -6.97 -11.72
CA ILE A 73 20.07 -6.73 -12.84
C ILE A 73 18.64 -6.48 -12.38
N THR A 74 18.16 -7.19 -11.34
CA THR A 74 16.85 -6.90 -10.74
C THR A 74 16.84 -5.53 -10.03
N GLY A 75 17.96 -5.13 -9.43
CA GLY A 75 18.16 -3.77 -8.90
C GLY A 75 18.09 -2.69 -9.99
N LEU A 76 18.71 -2.92 -11.14
CA LEU A 76 18.61 -2.02 -12.30
C LEU A 76 17.18 -1.93 -12.84
N ALA A 77 16.49 -3.07 -12.96
CA ALA A 77 15.10 -3.10 -13.41
C ALA A 77 14.18 -2.30 -12.46
N LEU A 78 14.38 -2.44 -11.15
CA LEU A 78 13.69 -1.64 -10.14
C LEU A 78 14.03 -0.15 -10.26
N ALA A 79 15.30 0.20 -10.48
CA ALA A 79 15.69 1.60 -10.65
C ALA A 79 15.03 2.24 -11.88
N PHE A 80 14.92 1.51 -13.00
CA PHE A 80 14.16 1.95 -14.17
C PHE A 80 12.66 2.09 -13.89
N PHE A 81 12.08 1.16 -13.14
CA PHE A 81 10.69 1.22 -12.72
C PHE A 81 10.42 2.49 -11.90
N MET A 82 11.24 2.73 -10.87
CA MET A 82 11.10 3.89 -10.00
C MET A 82 11.37 5.22 -10.71
N PHE A 83 12.26 5.22 -11.71
CA PHE A 83 12.47 6.37 -12.60
C PHE A 83 11.27 6.63 -13.54
N GLY A 84 10.35 5.68 -13.69
CA GLY A 84 9.18 5.77 -14.57
C GLY A 84 9.43 5.32 -16.01
N ASN A 85 10.59 4.70 -16.30
CA ASN A 85 10.87 4.12 -17.61
C ASN A 85 10.44 2.64 -17.64
N LEU A 86 9.13 2.44 -17.71
CA LEU A 86 8.49 1.13 -17.57
C LEU A 86 8.90 0.13 -18.66
N GLU A 87 9.04 0.59 -19.91
CA GLU A 87 9.48 -0.25 -21.04
C GLU A 87 10.90 -0.79 -20.83
N GLN A 88 11.85 0.07 -20.40
CA GLN A 88 13.20 -0.37 -20.08
C GLN A 88 13.22 -1.30 -18.86
N SER A 89 12.42 -0.99 -17.83
CA SER A 89 12.29 -1.86 -16.66
C SER A 89 11.83 -3.27 -17.07
N TYR A 90 10.82 -3.36 -17.94
CA TYR A 90 10.31 -4.63 -18.46
C TYR A 90 11.39 -5.42 -19.21
N GLN A 91 12.13 -4.77 -20.12
CA GLN A 91 13.23 -5.40 -20.87
C GLN A 91 14.35 -5.91 -19.95
N VAL A 92 14.70 -5.16 -18.90
CA VAL A 92 15.72 -5.58 -17.93
C VAL A 92 15.20 -6.74 -17.06
N TYR A 93 13.91 -6.79 -16.73
CA TYR A 93 13.33 -7.94 -16.05
C TYR A 93 13.29 -9.19 -16.95
N GLU A 94 13.10 -9.07 -18.27
CA GLU A 94 13.25 -10.20 -19.19
C GLU A 94 14.67 -10.78 -19.13
N GLN A 95 15.69 -9.92 -19.13
CA GLN A 95 17.08 -10.35 -18.96
C GLN A 95 17.30 -10.99 -17.57
N ALA A 96 16.70 -10.44 -16.52
CA ALA A 96 16.79 -11.00 -15.18
C ALA A 96 16.12 -12.39 -15.07
N PHE A 97 15.06 -12.64 -15.85
CA PHE A 97 14.38 -13.93 -15.92
C PHE A 97 15.30 -15.01 -16.50
N GLU A 98 16.03 -14.69 -17.57
CA GLU A 98 17.00 -15.60 -18.18
C GLU A 98 18.20 -15.90 -17.26
N LEU A 99 18.60 -14.94 -16.42
CA LEU A 99 19.68 -15.09 -15.44
C LEU A 99 19.25 -15.76 -14.13
N ALA A 100 17.95 -15.98 -13.91
CA ALA A 100 17.45 -16.58 -12.69
C ALA A 100 17.90 -18.04 -12.57
N THR A 101 18.50 -18.38 -11.43
CA THR A 101 19.10 -19.71 -11.20
C THR A 101 18.11 -20.74 -10.67
N ASN A 102 17.01 -20.27 -10.06
CA ASN A 102 15.98 -21.13 -9.48
C ASN A 102 14.57 -20.65 -9.82
N GLU A 103 13.62 -21.57 -9.74
CA GLU A 103 12.22 -21.35 -10.07
C GLU A 103 11.53 -20.31 -9.16
N GLY A 104 12.00 -20.16 -7.91
CA GLY A 104 11.51 -19.10 -7.02
C GLY A 104 11.88 -17.70 -7.51
N GLN A 105 13.13 -17.49 -7.91
CA GLN A 105 13.60 -16.25 -8.52
C GLN A 105 12.79 -15.93 -9.79
N LYS A 106 12.59 -16.94 -10.66
CA LYS A 106 11.74 -16.80 -11.85
C LYS A 106 10.31 -16.40 -11.49
N SER A 107 9.72 -17.02 -10.47
CA SER A 107 8.37 -16.69 -10.00
C SER A 107 8.26 -15.23 -9.57
N HIS A 108 9.23 -14.72 -8.81
CA HIS A 108 9.26 -13.30 -8.41
C HIS A 108 9.46 -12.34 -9.58
N VAL A 109 10.35 -12.67 -10.52
CA VAL A 109 10.56 -11.83 -11.72
C VAL A 109 9.29 -11.79 -12.58
N ARG A 110 8.62 -12.93 -12.79
CA ARG A 110 7.34 -12.98 -13.51
C ARG A 110 6.23 -12.20 -12.79
N ALA A 111 6.19 -12.25 -11.47
CA ALA A 111 5.27 -11.42 -10.69
C ALA A 111 5.51 -9.91 -10.94
N ALA A 112 6.77 -9.47 -10.91
CA ALA A 112 7.14 -8.09 -11.19
C ALA A 112 6.78 -7.66 -12.62
N MET A 113 7.05 -8.52 -13.61
CA MET A 113 6.66 -8.29 -15.01
C MET A 113 5.13 -8.22 -15.19
N GLY A 114 4.37 -9.04 -14.46
CA GLY A 114 2.91 -8.99 -14.47
C GLY A 114 2.39 -7.66 -13.94
N ILE A 115 2.91 -7.21 -12.80
CA ILE A 115 2.58 -5.90 -12.22
C ILE A 115 2.94 -4.76 -13.19
N LEU A 116 4.11 -4.82 -13.84
CA LEU A 116 4.50 -3.86 -14.88
C LEU A 116 3.53 -3.86 -16.07
N GLY A 117 3.11 -5.04 -16.53
CA GLY A 117 2.13 -5.18 -17.61
C GLY A 117 0.82 -4.47 -17.28
N TYR A 118 0.33 -4.61 -16.04
CA TYR A 118 -0.86 -3.89 -15.58
C TYR A 118 -0.67 -2.37 -15.61
N ILE A 119 0.47 -1.87 -15.13
CA ILE A 119 0.78 -0.43 -15.10
C ILE A 119 0.90 0.15 -16.52
N LEU A 120 1.38 -0.64 -17.48
CA LEU A 120 1.44 -0.29 -18.90
C LEU A 120 0.07 -0.33 -19.60
N GLY A 121 -0.99 -0.79 -18.92
CA GLY A 121 -2.33 -0.97 -19.49
C GLY A 121 -2.50 -2.27 -20.29
N ASP A 122 -1.52 -3.17 -20.27
CA ASP A 122 -1.58 -4.48 -20.95
C ASP A 122 -2.08 -5.56 -19.97
N VAL A 123 -3.41 -5.64 -19.83
CA VAL A 123 -4.09 -6.57 -18.92
C VAL A 123 -3.85 -8.03 -19.30
N ASP A 124 -3.76 -8.35 -20.60
CA ASP A 124 -3.51 -9.71 -21.08
C ASP A 124 -2.10 -10.17 -20.72
N ARG A 125 -1.09 -9.32 -20.94
CA ARG A 125 0.29 -9.59 -20.52
C ARG A 125 0.40 -9.71 -19.00
N CYS A 126 -0.30 -8.86 -18.25
CA CYS A 126 -0.38 -8.97 -16.80
C CYS A 126 -0.91 -10.34 -16.37
N LYS A 127 -2.08 -10.73 -16.90
CA LYS A 127 -2.72 -12.01 -16.58
C LYS A 127 -1.83 -13.19 -16.93
N PHE A 128 -1.24 -13.18 -18.12
CA PHE A 128 -0.31 -14.22 -18.56
C PHE A 128 0.88 -14.38 -17.61
N ALA A 129 1.59 -13.29 -17.32
CA ALA A 129 2.79 -13.34 -16.48
C ALA A 129 2.49 -13.69 -15.02
N LEU A 130 1.36 -13.23 -14.46
CA LEU A 130 0.95 -13.58 -13.10
C LEU A 130 0.48 -15.04 -12.99
N CYS A 131 -0.22 -15.57 -14.00
CA CYS A 131 -0.56 -16.99 -14.06
C CYS A 131 0.71 -17.85 -14.11
N GLU A 132 1.66 -17.52 -14.99
CA GLU A 132 2.95 -18.21 -15.06
C GLU A 132 3.70 -18.14 -13.71
N SER A 133 3.73 -16.96 -13.07
CA SER A 133 4.31 -16.80 -11.72
C SER A 133 3.70 -17.77 -10.70
N SER A 134 2.39 -17.99 -10.76
CA SER A 134 1.66 -18.89 -9.84
C SER A 134 1.89 -20.38 -10.11
N GLU A 135 2.24 -20.75 -11.34
CA GLU A 135 2.56 -22.13 -11.73
C GLU A 135 3.96 -22.56 -11.26
N LEU A 136 4.90 -21.61 -11.21
CA LEU A 136 6.26 -21.82 -10.72
C LEU A 136 6.27 -22.14 -9.21
N ARG A 137 7.22 -22.99 -8.77
CA ARG A 137 7.34 -23.42 -7.37
C ARG A 137 8.72 -23.08 -6.79
N PRO A 138 8.78 -22.39 -5.63
CA PRO A 138 7.67 -21.82 -4.87
C PRO A 138 6.98 -20.67 -5.61
N ALA A 139 5.66 -20.56 -5.44
CA ALA A 139 4.88 -19.48 -6.03
C ALA A 139 5.12 -18.17 -5.28
N SER A 140 5.21 -17.06 -6.01
CA SER A 140 5.39 -15.74 -5.43
C SER A 140 4.15 -15.31 -4.66
N GLU A 141 4.31 -15.01 -3.37
CA GLU A 141 3.25 -14.47 -2.51
C GLU A 141 2.68 -13.16 -3.09
N GLN A 142 3.58 -12.26 -3.51
CA GLN A 142 3.21 -10.99 -4.14
C GLN A 142 2.53 -11.20 -5.50
N GLY A 143 2.97 -12.21 -6.26
CA GLY A 143 2.32 -12.61 -7.52
C GLY A 143 0.89 -13.11 -7.29
N LEU A 144 0.65 -13.93 -6.27
CA LEU A 144 -0.68 -14.42 -5.92
C LEU A 144 -1.60 -13.33 -5.37
N LEU A 145 -1.07 -12.40 -4.56
CA LEU A 145 -1.78 -11.20 -4.13
C LEU A 145 -2.21 -10.38 -5.35
N ALA A 146 -1.27 -10.09 -6.26
CA ALA A 146 -1.53 -9.33 -7.48
C ALA A 146 -2.57 -10.04 -8.38
N LEU A 147 -2.45 -11.35 -8.58
CA LEU A 147 -3.36 -12.15 -9.39
C LEU A 147 -4.78 -12.17 -8.81
N THR A 148 -4.90 -12.29 -7.49
CA THR A 148 -6.19 -12.23 -6.79
C THR A 148 -6.82 -10.84 -6.95
N THR A 149 -6.05 -9.76 -6.72
CA THR A 149 -6.55 -8.39 -6.88
C THR A 149 -6.94 -8.08 -8.31
N MET A 150 -6.17 -8.55 -9.29
CA MET A 150 -6.47 -8.37 -10.70
C MET A 150 -7.76 -9.10 -11.07
N GLY A 151 -7.95 -10.35 -10.64
CA GLY A 151 -9.21 -11.08 -10.88
C GLY A 151 -10.42 -10.38 -10.25
N LEU A 152 -10.25 -9.74 -9.08
CA LEU A 152 -11.30 -8.92 -8.47
C LEU A 152 -11.62 -7.66 -9.28
N ILE A 153 -10.59 -6.96 -9.78
CA ILE A 153 -10.75 -5.73 -10.59
C ILE A 153 -11.41 -6.05 -11.93
N THR A 154 -10.97 -7.10 -12.62
CA THR A 154 -11.51 -7.52 -13.92
C THR A 154 -12.82 -8.30 -13.80
N SER A 155 -13.32 -8.52 -12.58
CA SER A 155 -14.51 -9.34 -12.29
C SER A 155 -14.40 -10.80 -12.78
N ASP A 156 -13.17 -11.31 -12.99
CA ASP A 156 -12.89 -12.72 -13.24
C ASP A 156 -12.88 -13.49 -11.91
N ILE A 157 -14.08 -13.86 -11.47
CA ILE A 157 -14.32 -14.56 -10.20
C ILE A 157 -13.56 -15.90 -10.17
N THR A 158 -13.49 -16.59 -11.31
CA THR A 158 -12.82 -17.90 -11.39
C THR A 158 -11.32 -17.78 -11.14
N LEU A 159 -10.67 -16.79 -11.76
CA LEU A 159 -9.25 -16.51 -11.56
C LEU A 159 -8.97 -16.07 -10.12
N ALA A 160 -9.77 -15.14 -9.61
CA ALA A 160 -9.63 -14.65 -8.24
C ALA A 160 -9.80 -15.79 -7.22
N ALA A 161 -10.78 -16.68 -7.41
CA ALA A 161 -11.01 -17.82 -6.52
C ALA A 161 -9.83 -18.80 -6.52
N ALA A 162 -9.30 -19.11 -7.71
CA ALA A 162 -8.16 -20.03 -7.85
C ALA A 162 -6.91 -19.46 -7.18
N ALA A 163 -6.55 -18.20 -7.48
CA ALA A 163 -5.39 -17.53 -6.90
C ALA A 163 -5.51 -17.38 -5.38
N LEU A 164 -6.68 -16.99 -4.89
CA LEU A 164 -6.97 -16.85 -3.47
C LEU A 164 -6.83 -18.19 -2.73
N SER A 165 -7.25 -19.31 -3.35
CA SER A 165 -7.13 -20.63 -2.74
C SER A 165 -5.67 -21.06 -2.53
N GLU A 166 -4.78 -20.73 -3.46
CA GLU A 166 -3.34 -20.95 -3.30
C GLU A 166 -2.74 -19.97 -2.28
N LEU A 167 -3.13 -18.70 -2.32
CA LEU A 167 -2.68 -17.67 -1.38
C LEU A 167 -3.01 -18.05 0.08
N VAL A 168 -4.21 -18.55 0.36
CA VAL A 168 -4.61 -18.97 1.71
C VAL A 168 -3.79 -20.19 2.18
N LYS A 169 -3.42 -21.11 1.29
CA LYS A 169 -2.56 -22.25 1.64
C LYS A 169 -1.16 -21.79 2.06
N ILE A 170 -0.61 -20.79 1.37
CA ILE A 170 0.70 -20.21 1.70
C ILE A 170 0.59 -19.36 2.99
N GLY A 171 -0.46 -18.53 3.08
CA GLY A 171 -0.73 -17.67 4.23
C GLY A 171 -0.88 -18.43 5.55
N GLN A 172 -1.27 -19.70 5.56
CA GLN A 172 -1.28 -20.50 6.81
C GLN A 172 0.09 -20.67 7.46
N LYS A 173 1.17 -20.59 6.67
CA LYS A 173 2.57 -20.77 7.12
C LYS A 173 3.41 -19.49 7.01
N GLY A 174 2.87 -18.45 6.38
CA GLY A 174 3.58 -17.20 6.12
C GLY A 174 3.56 -16.22 7.29
N ASP A 175 4.14 -15.06 7.04
CA ASP A 175 4.25 -13.97 8.01
C ASP A 175 2.89 -13.34 8.34
N GLU A 176 2.80 -12.71 9.50
CA GLU A 176 1.57 -12.07 10.01
C GLU A 176 0.98 -11.06 9.00
N HIS A 177 1.84 -10.34 8.28
CA HIS A 177 1.43 -9.40 7.24
C HIS A 177 0.68 -10.10 6.10
N LEU A 178 1.27 -11.17 5.55
CA LEU A 178 0.68 -11.94 4.46
C LEU A 178 -0.66 -12.54 4.85
N ILE A 179 -0.74 -13.09 6.07
CA ILE A 179 -2.00 -13.60 6.64
C ILE A 179 -3.06 -12.51 6.65
N SER A 180 -2.69 -11.32 7.11
CA SER A 180 -3.60 -10.19 7.23
C SER A 180 -4.11 -9.72 5.87
N GLU A 181 -3.23 -9.61 4.87
CA GLU A 181 -3.57 -9.26 3.50
C GLU A 181 -4.45 -10.33 2.84
N ALA A 182 -4.06 -11.61 2.95
CA ALA A 182 -4.83 -12.73 2.42
C ALA A 182 -6.24 -12.80 3.04
N SER A 183 -6.36 -12.55 4.35
CA SER A 183 -7.64 -12.54 5.05
C SER A 183 -8.54 -11.40 4.59
N TYR A 184 -7.97 -10.21 4.36
CA TYR A 184 -8.71 -9.07 3.85
C TYR A 184 -9.18 -9.27 2.40
N LEU A 185 -8.32 -9.85 1.55
CA LEU A 185 -8.68 -10.20 0.17
C LEU A 185 -9.76 -11.28 0.12
N PHE A 186 -9.65 -12.31 0.97
CA PHE A 186 -10.68 -13.34 1.11
C PHE A 186 -12.01 -12.71 1.47
N ALA A 187 -12.02 -11.84 2.49
CA ALA A 187 -13.24 -11.19 2.92
C ALA A 187 -13.83 -10.29 1.83
N SER A 188 -12.99 -9.54 1.13
CA SER A 188 -13.39 -8.66 0.03
C SER A 188 -13.98 -9.45 -1.14
N PHE A 189 -13.41 -10.60 -1.49
CA PHE A 189 -13.94 -11.49 -2.54
C PHE A 189 -15.39 -11.92 -2.26
N TYR A 190 -15.69 -12.41 -1.06
CA TYR A 190 -17.06 -12.80 -0.70
C TYR A 190 -18.01 -11.61 -0.51
N ALA A 191 -17.50 -10.48 -0.03
CA ALA A 191 -18.30 -9.26 0.10
C ALA A 191 -18.75 -8.71 -1.26
N LEU A 192 -17.86 -8.73 -2.27
CA LEU A 192 -18.17 -8.33 -3.63
C LEU A 192 -19.17 -9.29 -4.32
N GLN A 193 -19.24 -10.55 -3.89
CA GLN A 193 -20.27 -11.50 -4.31
C GLN A 193 -21.62 -11.33 -3.59
N GLY A 194 -21.73 -10.36 -2.67
CA GLY A 194 -22.94 -10.10 -1.90
C GLY A 194 -23.07 -10.92 -0.61
N SER A 195 -21.99 -11.57 -0.15
CA SER A 195 -21.96 -12.37 1.09
C SER A 195 -20.93 -11.83 2.12
N PRO A 196 -21.08 -10.59 2.62
CA PRO A 196 -20.10 -9.96 3.50
C PRO A 196 -19.94 -10.69 4.86
N ASP A 197 -20.96 -11.43 5.31
CA ASP A 197 -20.89 -12.18 6.57
C ASP A 197 -19.90 -13.35 6.53
N ILE A 198 -19.74 -13.99 5.37
CA ILE A 198 -18.74 -15.06 5.18
C ILE A 198 -17.35 -14.46 5.30
N GLY A 199 -17.12 -13.33 4.64
CA GLY A 199 -15.86 -12.60 4.70
C GLY A 199 -15.51 -12.13 6.11
N LYS A 200 -16.47 -11.53 6.82
CA LYS A 200 -16.31 -11.14 8.23
C LYS A 200 -15.93 -12.34 9.11
N SER A 201 -16.68 -13.44 8.97
CA SER A 201 -16.47 -14.64 9.77
C SER A 201 -15.07 -15.22 9.60
N TYR A 202 -14.52 -15.15 8.38
CA TYR A 202 -13.15 -15.59 8.11
C TYR A 202 -12.11 -14.75 8.85
N ILE A 203 -12.21 -13.41 8.79
CA ILE A 203 -11.27 -12.53 9.52
C ILE A 203 -11.39 -12.79 11.03
N VAL A 204 -12.61 -12.94 11.56
CA VAL A 204 -12.84 -13.27 12.97
C VAL A 204 -12.20 -14.61 13.35
N GLN A 205 -12.31 -15.63 12.50
CA GLN A 205 -11.66 -16.92 12.72
C GLN A 205 -10.14 -16.78 12.80
N GLU A 206 -9.53 -15.97 11.94
CA GLU A 206 -8.09 -15.70 11.96
C GLU A 206 -7.67 -14.89 13.20
N ILE A 207 -8.50 -13.95 13.66
CA ILE A 207 -8.30 -13.25 14.93
C ILE A 207 -8.35 -14.23 16.11
N HIS A 208 -9.27 -15.21 16.12
CA HIS A 208 -9.31 -16.21 17.19
C HIS A 208 -8.06 -17.09 17.22
N ARG A 209 -7.48 -17.38 16.05
CA ARG A 209 -6.18 -18.09 15.95
C ARG A 209 -5.02 -17.22 16.43
N ARG A 210 -5.09 -15.91 16.19
CA ARG A 210 -4.03 -14.93 16.50
C ARG A 210 -4.59 -13.65 17.17
N PRO A 211 -5.00 -13.71 18.45
CA PRO A 211 -5.67 -12.58 19.10
C PRO A 211 -4.80 -11.33 19.26
N HIS A 212 -3.47 -11.52 19.25
CA HIS A 212 -2.47 -10.47 19.44
C HIS A 212 -2.23 -9.63 18.17
N SER A 213 -2.74 -10.05 17.01
CA SER A 213 -2.46 -9.38 15.74
C SER A 213 -3.24 -8.08 15.59
N SER A 214 -2.55 -6.95 15.71
CA SER A 214 -3.15 -5.62 15.51
C SER A 214 -3.65 -5.43 14.07
N LEU A 215 -2.95 -6.01 13.09
CA LEU A 215 -3.28 -5.91 11.66
C LEU A 215 -4.62 -6.57 11.35
N LEU A 216 -4.89 -7.76 11.90
CA LEU A 216 -6.15 -8.47 11.68
C LEU A 216 -7.35 -7.71 12.29
N TRP A 217 -7.19 -7.18 13.51
CA TRP A 217 -8.22 -6.33 14.14
C TRP A 217 -8.50 -5.06 13.33
N ASN A 218 -7.44 -4.43 12.79
CA ASN A 218 -7.57 -3.26 11.94
C ASN A 218 -8.27 -3.60 10.61
N ASN A 219 -7.91 -4.72 9.98
CA ASN A 219 -8.53 -5.19 8.74
C ASN A 219 -10.00 -5.54 8.95
N LEU A 220 -10.38 -6.14 10.08
CA LEU A 220 -11.79 -6.34 10.44
C LEU A 220 -12.53 -5.01 10.57
N ALA A 221 -11.94 -4.02 11.24
CA ALA A 221 -12.54 -2.69 11.37
C ALA A 221 -12.74 -2.03 10.00
N LYS A 222 -11.72 -2.02 9.14
CA LYS A 222 -11.79 -1.52 7.76
C LYS A 222 -12.86 -2.25 6.94
N PHE A 223 -12.93 -3.57 7.08
CA PHE A 223 -13.92 -4.39 6.38
C PHE A 223 -15.36 -4.03 6.78
N ILE A 224 -15.64 -3.92 8.09
CA ILE A 224 -16.96 -3.53 8.60
C ILE A 224 -17.32 -2.11 8.14
N LEU A 225 -16.39 -1.15 8.26
CA LEU A 225 -16.62 0.22 7.80
C LEU A 225 -17.02 0.29 6.32
N ARG A 226 -16.47 -0.60 5.50
CA ARG A 226 -16.79 -0.66 4.07
C ARG A 226 -18.08 -1.42 3.78
N PHE A 227 -18.13 -2.69 4.15
CA PHE A 227 -19.15 -3.61 3.65
C PHE A 227 -20.36 -3.76 4.59
N GLN A 228 -20.22 -3.33 5.86
CA GLN A 228 -21.26 -3.46 6.89
C GLN A 228 -21.39 -2.18 7.74
N PRO A 229 -21.71 -1.02 7.13
CA PRO A 229 -21.77 0.27 7.83
C PRO A 229 -22.90 0.38 8.85
N HIS A 230 -23.70 -0.67 9.06
CA HIS A 230 -24.67 -0.74 10.16
C HIS A 230 -24.01 -1.22 11.47
N GLU A 231 -22.83 -1.86 11.42
CA GLU A 231 -22.09 -2.36 12.58
C GLU A 231 -20.94 -1.43 13.00
N LEU A 232 -21.08 -0.10 12.86
CA LEU A 232 -20.00 0.86 13.17
C LEU A 232 -19.47 0.71 14.61
N LYS A 233 -20.34 0.40 15.58
CA LYS A 233 -19.93 0.14 16.97
C LYS A 233 -18.98 -1.05 17.10
N ALA A 234 -19.19 -2.09 16.29
CA ALA A 234 -18.29 -3.23 16.23
C ALA A 234 -16.96 -2.83 15.59
N ALA A 235 -17.00 -2.06 14.49
CA ALA A 235 -15.79 -1.52 13.86
C ALA A 235 -14.95 -0.67 14.83
N ALA A 236 -15.59 0.19 15.64
CA ALA A 236 -14.89 1.01 16.63
C ALA A 236 -14.21 0.17 17.71
N ARG A 237 -14.86 -0.88 18.19
CA ARG A 237 -14.25 -1.83 19.15
C ARG A 237 -13.08 -2.59 18.53
N CYS A 238 -13.19 -3.01 17.27
CA CYS A 238 -12.11 -3.69 16.56
C CYS A 238 -10.91 -2.75 16.35
N ALA A 239 -11.16 -1.50 15.93
CA ALA A 239 -10.12 -0.50 15.78
C ALA A 239 -9.48 -0.13 17.13
N GLU A 240 -10.25 -0.09 18.21
CA GLU A 240 -9.72 0.10 19.57
C GLU A 240 -8.82 -1.06 20.00
N ALA A 241 -9.23 -2.31 19.75
CA ALA A 241 -8.41 -3.48 20.02
C ALA A 241 -7.10 -3.44 19.22
N ALA A 242 -7.17 -3.10 17.92
CA ALA A 242 -5.99 -2.90 17.09
C ALA A 242 -5.06 -1.81 17.67
N HIS A 243 -5.61 -0.68 18.11
CA HIS A 243 -4.85 0.44 18.69
C HIS A 243 -4.19 0.09 20.04
N ARG A 244 -4.81 -0.80 20.83
CA ARG A 244 -4.24 -1.28 22.10
C ARG A 244 -3.13 -2.32 21.91
N LEU A 245 -3.21 -3.12 20.84
CA LEU A 245 -2.29 -4.21 20.55
C LEU A 245 -1.11 -3.78 19.66
N GLY A 246 -1.33 -2.82 18.76
CA GLY A 246 -0.35 -2.40 17.76
C GLY A 246 0.60 -1.32 18.26
N ASP A 247 1.76 -1.23 17.60
CA ASP A 247 2.62 -0.06 17.73
C ASP A 247 1.88 1.17 17.20
N ARG A 248 1.95 2.28 17.94
CA ARG A 248 1.23 3.54 17.65
C ARG A 248 1.61 4.16 16.30
N ASN A 249 2.64 3.65 15.64
CA ASN A 249 3.19 4.14 14.38
C ASN A 249 2.52 3.53 13.15
N VAL A 250 1.58 2.58 13.29
CA VAL A 250 0.81 2.10 12.13
C VAL A 250 -0.25 3.16 11.78
N GLU A 251 0.08 4.00 10.80
CA GLU A 251 -0.68 5.18 10.34
C GLU A 251 -2.18 4.89 10.13
N ASP A 252 -2.49 3.67 9.68
CA ASP A 252 -3.84 3.22 9.37
C ASP A 252 -4.72 2.98 10.60
N VAL A 253 -4.16 2.55 11.73
CA VAL A 253 -4.97 2.09 12.88
C VAL A 253 -5.63 3.27 13.58
N SER A 254 -4.86 4.35 13.80
CA SER A 254 -5.35 5.58 14.42
C SER A 254 -6.39 6.29 13.55
N THR A 255 -6.18 6.29 12.24
CA THR A 255 -7.11 6.82 11.23
C THR A 255 -8.42 6.03 11.22
N THR A 256 -8.33 4.69 11.22
CA THR A 256 -9.49 3.78 11.25
C THR A 256 -10.28 3.91 12.55
N TYR A 257 -9.60 4.09 13.69
CA TYR A 257 -10.24 4.35 14.97
C TYR A 257 -10.98 5.70 15.00
N ALA A 258 -10.36 6.77 14.48
CA ALA A 258 -11.04 8.05 14.35
C ALA A 258 -12.28 7.97 13.45
N TYR A 259 -12.17 7.32 12.29
CA TYR A 259 -13.29 7.13 11.37
C TYR A 259 -14.46 6.37 12.01
N SER A 260 -14.17 5.25 12.67
CA SER A 260 -15.19 4.43 13.33
C SER A 260 -15.84 5.13 14.53
N THR A 261 -15.07 5.86 15.33
CA THR A 261 -15.62 6.62 16.48
C THR A 261 -16.48 7.81 16.07
N ILE A 262 -16.15 8.50 14.97
CA ILE A 262 -17.01 9.54 14.39
C ILE A 262 -18.30 8.91 13.87
N GLY A 263 -18.21 7.81 13.09
CA GLY A 263 -19.37 7.15 12.50
C GLY A 263 -20.35 6.55 13.51
N CYS A 264 -19.89 6.10 14.68
CA CYS A 264 -20.75 5.56 15.73
C CYS A 264 -21.68 6.61 16.38
N GLY A 265 -21.36 7.90 16.25
CA GLY A 265 -22.00 8.97 17.01
C GLY A 265 -21.83 8.81 18.53
N HIS A 266 -22.43 9.73 19.29
CA HIS A 266 -22.51 9.60 20.74
C HIS A 266 -23.56 8.54 21.10
N ASP A 267 -23.24 7.60 22.00
CA ASP A 267 -24.19 6.57 22.42
C ASP A 267 -25.37 7.22 23.17
N PRO A 268 -26.63 7.18 22.68
CA PRO A 268 -27.76 7.84 23.33
C PRO A 268 -28.11 7.22 24.69
N ALA A 269 -27.58 6.03 25.00
CA ALA A 269 -27.69 5.37 26.30
C ALA A 269 -26.73 5.95 27.36
N CYS A 270 -25.64 6.59 26.94
CA CYS A 270 -24.86 7.45 27.82
C CYS A 270 -25.61 8.78 27.91
N GLY A 271 -26.36 8.94 29.02
CA GLY A 271 -27.25 10.07 29.25
C GLY A 271 -26.63 11.43 28.92
N LYS A 272 -27.52 12.38 28.59
CA LYS A 272 -27.31 13.79 28.20
C LYS A 272 -25.84 14.24 28.20
N PRO A 273 -25.32 14.78 27.07
CA PRO A 273 -23.97 15.31 27.04
C PRO A 273 -23.81 16.28 28.20
N ALA A 274 -22.94 15.94 29.16
CA ALA A 274 -22.46 16.91 30.12
C ALA A 274 -21.94 18.06 29.26
N SER A 275 -22.50 19.27 29.44
CA SER A 275 -22.41 20.40 28.52
C SER A 275 -20.99 20.85 28.16
N ASN A 276 -19.96 20.27 28.79
CA ASN A 276 -18.55 20.59 28.65
C ASN A 276 -17.66 19.43 28.17
N LYS A 277 -18.19 18.27 27.76
CA LYS A 277 -17.34 17.15 27.28
C LYS A 277 -17.20 17.16 25.76
N ILE A 278 -15.96 17.33 25.29
CA ILE A 278 -15.56 17.16 23.88
C ILE A 278 -15.96 15.75 23.42
N SER A 279 -16.51 15.62 22.21
CA SER A 279 -16.94 14.33 21.70
C SER A 279 -15.74 13.37 21.55
N PRO A 280 -15.90 12.07 21.87
CA PRO A 280 -14.83 11.09 21.69
C PRO A 280 -14.27 11.05 20.27
N GLY A 281 -15.11 11.30 19.25
CA GLY A 281 -14.71 11.40 17.84
C GLY A 281 -13.81 12.61 17.52
N VAL A 282 -14.03 13.76 18.18
CA VAL A 282 -13.12 14.91 18.04
C VAL A 282 -11.78 14.60 18.71
N VAL A 283 -11.79 13.97 19.88
CA VAL A 283 -10.56 13.59 20.59
C VAL A 283 -9.75 12.56 19.78
N SER A 284 -10.39 11.56 19.18
CA SER A 284 -9.71 10.56 18.35
C SER A 284 -9.15 11.18 17.07
N ALA A 285 -9.90 12.06 16.40
CA ALA A 285 -9.42 12.79 15.22
C ALA A 285 -8.22 13.71 15.54
N GLN A 286 -8.26 14.43 16.67
CA GLN A 286 -7.13 15.24 17.14
C GLN A 286 -5.89 14.39 17.40
N LYS A 287 -6.05 13.22 18.03
CA LYS A 287 -4.94 12.30 18.27
C LYS A 287 -4.36 11.76 16.96
N ALA A 288 -5.21 11.34 16.01
CA ALA A 288 -4.77 10.88 14.70
C ALA A 288 -3.97 11.97 13.97
N LEU A 289 -4.46 13.20 13.97
CA LEU A 289 -3.76 14.34 13.38
C LEU A 289 -2.46 14.68 14.10
N HIS A 290 -2.44 14.63 15.43
CA HIS A 290 -1.22 14.90 16.19
C HIS A 290 -0.14 13.85 15.95
N MET A 291 -0.52 12.58 15.77
CA MET A 291 0.42 11.52 15.40
C MET A 291 0.98 11.76 14.00
N ASN A 292 0.12 12.03 13.01
CA ASN A 292 0.52 12.24 11.62
C ASN A 292 -0.09 13.53 11.05
N PRO A 293 0.58 14.69 11.25
CA PRO A 293 0.07 15.98 10.79
C PRO A 293 0.17 16.16 9.27
N ASP A 294 1.05 15.40 8.60
CA ASP A 294 1.26 15.48 7.15
C ASP A 294 0.20 14.70 6.35
N CYS A 295 -0.61 13.87 7.03
CA CYS A 295 -1.66 13.09 6.39
C CYS A 295 -2.93 13.93 6.20
N LEU A 296 -3.29 14.20 4.94
CA LEU A 296 -4.50 14.95 4.58
C LEU A 296 -5.78 14.30 5.14
N THR A 297 -5.83 12.96 5.18
CA THR A 297 -6.99 12.22 5.72
C THR A 297 -7.26 12.61 7.17
N ASN A 298 -6.23 12.82 7.99
CA ASN A 298 -6.41 13.21 9.40
C ASN A 298 -6.98 14.62 9.56
N TRP A 299 -6.59 15.56 8.69
CA TRP A 299 -7.19 16.89 8.64
C TRP A 299 -8.67 16.84 8.25
N THR A 300 -9.02 15.99 7.28
CA THR A 300 -10.42 15.81 6.87
C THR A 300 -11.27 15.13 7.94
N LEU A 301 -10.69 14.19 8.70
CA LEU A 301 -11.34 13.58 9.86
C LEU A 301 -11.62 14.59 10.97
N LEU A 302 -10.65 15.47 11.25
CA LEU A 302 -10.85 16.53 12.25
C LEU A 302 -11.92 17.52 11.81
N SER A 303 -11.94 17.94 10.54
CA SER A 303 -12.97 18.85 10.04
C SER A 303 -14.37 18.20 10.07
N ALA A 304 -14.49 16.92 9.73
CA ALA A 304 -15.72 16.16 9.84
C ALA A 304 -16.19 16.04 11.30
N ALA A 305 -15.28 15.70 12.24
CA ALA A 305 -15.60 15.58 13.66
C ALA A 305 -16.06 16.90 14.28
N LEU A 306 -15.44 18.02 13.92
CA LEU A 306 -15.83 19.36 14.37
C LEU A 306 -17.17 19.81 13.77
N SER A 307 -17.46 19.42 12.53
CA SER A 307 -18.74 19.68 11.87
C SER A 307 -19.88 18.91 12.53
N ASP A 308 -19.65 17.64 12.90
CA ASP A 308 -20.63 16.83 13.65
C ASP A 308 -20.84 17.35 15.08
N ALA A 309 -19.76 17.77 15.76
CA ALA A 309 -19.84 18.37 17.09
C ALA A 309 -20.60 19.71 17.10
N SER A 310 -20.33 20.59 16.13
CA SER A 310 -21.01 21.90 16.02
C SER A 310 -22.49 21.77 15.61
N THR A 311 -22.83 20.82 14.74
CA THR A 311 -24.22 20.54 14.37
C THR A 311 -25.03 19.83 15.45
N CYS A 312 -24.41 19.20 16.46
CA CYS A 312 -25.12 18.69 17.64
C CYS A 312 -25.61 19.81 18.59
N TYR A 313 -25.05 21.02 18.50
CA TYR A 313 -25.53 22.19 19.25
C TYR A 313 -26.70 22.91 18.55
N THR A 314 -26.96 22.60 17.29
CA THR A 314 -28.09 23.13 16.51
C THR A 314 -29.12 22.01 16.25
N SER A 315 -30.40 22.24 16.50
CA SER A 315 -31.48 21.25 16.35
C SER A 315 -31.83 20.87 14.90
N ALA A 316 -30.83 20.53 14.07
CA ALA A 316 -31.02 20.17 12.67
C ALA A 316 -31.26 18.64 12.48
N PRO A 317 -32.14 18.24 11.55
CA PRO A 317 -32.54 16.84 11.36
C PRO A 317 -31.40 15.95 10.82
N GLN A 318 -31.39 14.66 11.21
CA GLN A 318 -30.39 13.63 10.88
C GLN A 318 -29.97 13.58 9.39
N LYS A 319 -30.89 13.92 8.48
CA LYS A 319 -30.68 13.90 7.02
C LYS A 319 -29.69 14.98 6.55
N SER A 320 -29.65 16.14 7.20
CA SER A 320 -28.69 17.20 6.89
C SER A 320 -27.28 16.88 7.42
N LYS A 321 -27.17 16.03 8.45
CA LYS A 321 -25.89 15.57 9.04
C LYS A 321 -25.13 14.64 8.10
N LEU A 322 -25.83 13.71 7.46
CA LEU A 322 -25.24 12.87 6.39
C LEU A 322 -24.80 13.74 5.20
N GLN A 323 -25.60 14.72 4.78
CA GLN A 323 -25.28 15.59 3.64
C GLN A 323 -24.04 16.46 3.87
N LEU A 324 -23.75 16.87 5.11
CA LEU A 324 -22.60 17.71 5.43
C LEU A 324 -21.30 16.90 5.50
N CYS A 325 -21.33 15.72 6.11
CA CYS A 325 -20.24 14.74 6.00
C CYS A 325 -20.00 14.33 4.55
N GLU A 326 -21.06 14.13 3.76
CA GLU A 326 -20.99 13.85 2.33
C GLU A 326 -20.43 15.03 1.52
N MET A 327 -20.74 16.28 1.90
CA MET A 327 -20.17 17.48 1.28
C MET A 327 -18.69 17.65 1.61
N VAL A 328 -18.30 17.47 2.88
CA VAL A 328 -16.90 17.59 3.31
C VAL A 328 -16.06 16.50 2.67
N THR A 329 -16.56 15.26 2.63
CA THR A 329 -15.93 14.17 1.89
C THR A 329 -15.90 14.42 0.39
N ARG A 330 -16.94 15.00 -0.23
CA ARG A 330 -16.92 15.41 -1.65
C ARG A 330 -15.93 16.55 -1.93
N VAL A 331 -15.75 17.50 -1.02
CA VAL A 331 -14.83 18.64 -1.21
C VAL A 331 -13.38 18.21 -0.98
N SER A 332 -13.13 17.35 0.00
CA SER A 332 -11.81 16.74 0.17
C SER A 332 -11.50 15.75 -0.95
N LEU A 333 -12.48 14.96 -1.42
CA LEU A 333 -12.34 14.17 -2.65
C LEU A 333 -12.12 15.08 -3.85
N ALA A 334 -12.88 16.16 -4.03
CA ALA A 334 -12.77 17.05 -5.20
C ALA A 334 -11.41 17.74 -5.29
N ARG A 335 -10.79 18.09 -4.15
CA ARG A 335 -9.43 18.63 -4.12
C ARG A 335 -8.35 17.57 -4.32
N VAL A 336 -8.57 16.35 -3.85
CA VAL A 336 -7.73 15.19 -4.18
C VAL A 336 -7.89 14.82 -5.66
N ILE A 337 -9.09 14.98 -6.22
CA ILE A 337 -9.45 14.79 -7.62
C ILE A 337 -8.87 15.90 -8.49
N GLU A 338 -8.89 17.17 -8.09
CA GLU A 338 -8.18 18.25 -8.80
C GLU A 338 -6.66 18.03 -8.77
N ALA A 339 -6.13 17.49 -7.68
CA ALA A 339 -4.74 17.06 -7.60
C ALA A 339 -4.42 15.81 -8.46
N SER A 340 -5.41 14.96 -8.76
CA SER A 340 -5.26 13.77 -9.62
C SER A 340 -5.67 13.99 -11.10
N ASN A 341 -6.51 15.00 -11.37
CA ASN A 341 -7.00 15.39 -12.69
C ASN A 341 -6.13 16.47 -13.35
N CYS A 342 -5.14 17.01 -12.62
CA CYS A 342 -4.01 17.58 -13.30
C CYS A 342 -3.40 16.43 -14.11
N PRO A 343 -3.37 16.47 -15.46
CA PRO A 343 -2.63 15.48 -16.21
C PRO A 343 -1.25 15.44 -15.58
N LEU A 344 -0.78 14.24 -15.20
CA LEU A 344 0.54 14.05 -14.59
C LEU A 344 1.62 14.41 -15.63
N THR A 345 1.73 15.70 -15.94
CA THR A 345 2.84 16.29 -16.65
C THR A 345 3.99 16.21 -15.68
N ARG A 346 4.80 15.17 -15.91
CA ARG A 346 6.26 15.00 -15.90
C ARG A 346 7.21 15.74 -14.92
N PRO A 347 6.94 16.88 -14.25
CA PRO A 347 7.84 17.35 -13.18
C PRO A 347 7.29 17.45 -11.75
N GLU A 348 5.97 17.50 -11.49
CA GLU A 348 5.47 17.90 -10.16
C GLU A 348 5.33 16.76 -9.13
N VAL A 349 5.41 15.49 -9.55
CA VAL A 349 5.37 14.32 -8.64
C VAL A 349 6.61 14.26 -7.74
N PHE A 350 7.74 14.84 -8.18
CA PHE A 350 9.05 14.58 -7.57
C PHE A 350 9.70 15.80 -6.87
N GLU A 351 9.13 17.01 -6.98
CA GLU A 351 9.67 18.20 -6.30
C GLU A 351 9.14 18.43 -4.88
N ARG A 352 8.14 17.66 -4.42
CA ARG A 352 7.75 17.67 -3.00
C ARG A 352 8.76 16.88 -2.16
N ARG A 353 9.90 17.51 -1.91
CA ARG A 353 10.95 17.06 -0.97
C ARG A 353 10.34 16.51 0.32
N ASN A 354 10.85 15.35 0.73
CA ASN A 354 10.78 14.78 2.08
C ASN A 354 9.39 14.42 2.61
N LEU A 355 8.61 13.64 1.86
CA LEU A 355 7.65 12.73 2.48
C LEU A 355 8.22 11.32 2.31
N ASN A 356 8.46 10.62 3.42
CA ASN A 356 8.66 9.18 3.42
C ASN A 356 7.35 8.54 2.96
N ILE A 357 7.16 8.49 1.64
CA ILE A 357 5.99 7.87 1.01
C ILE A 357 6.28 6.38 1.02
N THR A 358 5.76 5.69 2.03
CA THR A 358 5.79 4.23 2.12
C THR A 358 5.03 3.63 0.93
N GLU A 359 5.55 2.56 0.33
CA GLU A 359 4.95 1.83 -0.82
C GLU A 359 3.47 1.44 -0.62
N ALA A 360 3.03 1.31 0.63
CA ALA A 360 1.64 1.06 1.01
C ALA A 360 0.70 2.18 0.53
N SER A 361 1.13 3.44 0.56
CA SER A 361 0.32 4.59 0.16
C SER A 361 0.06 4.64 -1.35
N GLN A 362 0.98 4.13 -2.18
CA GLN A 362 0.82 4.04 -3.64
C GLN A 362 -0.16 2.92 -4.03
N LYS A 363 -0.07 1.76 -3.39
CA LYS A 363 -1.05 0.67 -3.56
C LYS A 363 -2.45 1.09 -3.09
N TRP A 364 -2.52 1.83 -1.99
CA TRP A 364 -3.79 2.33 -1.44
C TRP A 364 -4.42 3.39 -2.33
N LEU A 365 -3.65 4.33 -2.90
CA LEU A 365 -4.16 5.35 -3.82
C LEU A 365 -4.75 4.74 -5.10
N ALA A 366 -4.09 3.75 -5.70
CA ALA A 366 -4.58 3.08 -6.90
C ALA A 366 -5.86 2.26 -6.66
N LEU A 367 -5.94 1.59 -5.51
CA LEU A 367 -7.15 0.91 -5.03
C LEU A 367 -8.27 1.90 -4.72
N GLN A 368 -7.98 3.02 -4.05
CA GLN A 368 -8.95 4.08 -3.78
C GLN A 368 -9.47 4.72 -5.07
N TYR A 369 -8.59 4.92 -6.05
CA TYR A 369 -8.90 5.54 -7.35
C TYR A 369 -9.82 4.65 -8.20
N GLY A 370 -9.50 3.35 -8.37
CA GLY A 370 -10.38 2.40 -9.04
C GLY A 370 -11.73 2.20 -8.32
N TYR A 371 -11.72 2.29 -6.99
CA TYR A 371 -12.88 2.13 -6.13
C TYR A 371 -13.80 3.36 -6.07
N CYS A 372 -13.26 4.56 -6.28
CA CYS A 372 -14.02 5.80 -6.40
C CYS A 372 -14.66 5.95 -7.79
N LEU A 373 -14.00 5.48 -8.87
CA LEU A 373 -14.57 5.45 -10.22
C LEU A 373 -15.81 4.55 -10.30
N TYR A 374 -15.75 3.36 -9.69
CA TYR A 374 -16.88 2.43 -9.57
C TYR A 374 -18.10 3.01 -8.82
N TYR A 375 -17.88 3.87 -7.81
CA TYR A 375 -18.96 4.49 -7.01
C TYR A 375 -19.59 5.74 -7.63
N SER A 376 -19.05 6.23 -8.76
CA SER A 376 -19.58 7.39 -9.48
C SER A 376 -20.63 7.04 -10.55
N GLY A 377 -20.90 5.75 -10.78
CA GLY A 377 -21.89 5.28 -11.76
C GLY A 377 -21.49 5.47 -13.23
N LYS A 378 -20.25 5.91 -13.50
CA LYS A 378 -19.70 6.04 -14.85
C LYS A 378 -18.89 4.80 -15.22
N THR A 379 -19.58 3.72 -15.59
CA THR A 379 -18.95 2.48 -16.05
C THR A 379 -18.16 2.65 -17.34
N ASP A 380 -18.54 3.61 -18.19
CA ASP A 380 -17.97 3.76 -19.54
C ASP A 380 -16.63 4.52 -19.56
N GLU A 381 -16.37 5.40 -18.58
CA GLU A 381 -15.08 6.11 -18.44
C GLU A 381 -14.02 5.25 -17.73
N ALA A 382 -14.43 4.27 -16.91
CA ALA A 382 -13.54 3.27 -16.33
C ALA A 382 -12.97 2.30 -17.40
N ILE A 383 -13.66 2.15 -18.52
CA ILE A 383 -13.24 1.33 -19.68
C ILE A 383 -12.29 2.11 -20.61
N GLN A 384 -12.24 3.44 -20.53
CA GLN A 384 -11.40 4.28 -21.42
C GLN A 384 -10.05 4.71 -20.80
N HIS A 385 -9.82 4.43 -19.52
CA HIS A 385 -8.55 4.66 -18.83
C HIS A 385 -7.98 3.41 -18.12
N CYS A 386 -8.57 2.25 -18.38
CA CYS A 386 -7.84 1.00 -18.52
C CYS A 386 -7.52 0.81 -20.02
#